data_AF-A0A7W2ESC3-F1
#
_entry.id   AF-A0A7W2ESC3-F1
#
_cell.length_a   1.000
_cell.length_b   1.000
_cell.length_c   1.000
_cell.angle_alpha   90.00
_cell.angle_beta   90.00
_cell.angle_gamma   90.00
#
_symmetry.space_group_name_H-M   'P 1'
#
loop_
_entity.id
_entity.type
_entity.pdbx_description
1 polymer ?
#
loop_
_entity_poly.entity_id
_entity_poly.type
_entity_poly.pdbx_seq_one_letter_code
_entity_poly.pdbx_strand_id
1 'polypeptide(L)'
;MNTTPFTLLALAAALACAACAPLPAAHDVDWKNGARHGWVSGFYDASTPRSELPRCLASVTAEELANHRFVRIDYRHSRRMMVEVGELPGDMPVKLGDRVELWPQDCDQGKLSRISRVMPPPAA
;
A
#
# COMPACT_ATOMS: atom_id res chain seq x y z
N MET A 1 -40.21 30.27 49.10
CA MET A 1 -39.10 29.47 49.65
C MET A 1 -38.56 28.55 48.56
N ASN A 2 -37.34 28.87 48.13
CA ASN A 2 -36.30 28.08 47.48
C ASN A 2 -36.61 27.16 46.28
N THR A 3 -36.29 27.71 45.11
CA THR A 3 -35.84 27.02 43.90
C THR A 3 -34.47 26.36 44.11
N THR A 4 -34.32 25.07 43.78
CA THR A 4 -33.05 24.34 43.76
C THR A 4 -32.64 24.01 42.31
N PRO A 5 -31.73 24.78 41.69
CA PRO A 5 -31.29 24.60 40.30
C PRO A 5 -29.95 23.83 40.20
N PHE A 6 -29.70 22.83 41.04
CA PHE A 6 -28.36 22.22 41.15
C PHE A 6 -28.18 20.85 40.47
N THR A 7 -29.24 20.24 39.94
CA THR A 7 -29.19 18.84 39.44
C THR A 7 -28.99 18.69 37.94
N LEU A 8 -28.87 19.78 37.18
CA LEU A 8 -28.67 19.73 35.72
C LEU A 8 -27.20 19.92 35.28
N LEU A 9 -26.32 20.40 36.18
CA LEU A 9 -24.91 20.67 35.84
C LEU A 9 -24.00 19.44 35.89
N ALA A 10 -24.44 18.34 36.51
CA ALA A 10 -23.61 17.13 36.63
C ALA A 10 -23.63 16.22 35.39
N LEU A 11 -24.66 16.33 34.53
CA LEU A 11 -24.78 15.46 33.34
C LEU A 11 -24.00 15.98 32.13
N ALA A 12 -23.71 17.28 32.07
CA ALA A 12 -22.99 17.90 30.95
C ALA A 12 -21.47 17.65 30.99
N ALA A 13 -20.90 17.40 32.18
CA ALA A 13 -19.45 17.19 32.34
C ALA A 13 -18.98 15.79 31.89
N ALA A 14 -19.87 14.80 31.84
CA ALA A 14 -19.52 13.43 31.47
C ALA A 14 -19.39 13.19 29.95
N LEU A 15 -20.00 14.04 29.11
CA LEU A 15 -19.89 13.92 27.64
C LEU A 15 -18.62 14.55 27.06
N ALA A 16 -17.87 15.35 27.82
CA ALA A 16 -16.68 16.04 27.33
C ALA A 16 -15.41 15.16 27.26
N CYS A 17 -15.44 13.94 27.82
CA CYS A 17 -14.25 13.07 27.91
C CYS A 17 -14.15 11.98 26.83
N ALA A 18 -15.07 11.92 25.85
CA ALA A 18 -15.08 10.85 24.85
C ALA A 18 -14.26 11.15 23.57
N ALA A 19 -13.59 12.29 23.46
CA ALA A 19 -13.00 12.77 22.19
C ALA A 19 -11.46 12.67 22.08
N CYS A 20 -10.81 11.81 22.85
CA CYS A 20 -9.37 11.54 22.71
C CYS A 20 -9.10 10.07 22.38
N ALA A 21 -9.76 9.54 21.34
CA ALA A 21 -9.18 8.39 20.65
C ALA A 21 -7.99 8.92 19.83
N PRO A 22 -6.75 8.44 20.06
CA PRO A 22 -5.65 8.76 19.17
C PRO A 22 -6.06 8.30 17.77
N LEU A 23 -6.05 9.24 16.81
CA LEU A 23 -6.20 8.88 15.40
C LEU A 23 -5.19 7.77 15.13
N PRO A 24 -5.61 6.64 14.51
CA PRO A 24 -4.67 5.59 14.16
C PRO A 24 -3.55 6.27 13.38
N ALA A 25 -2.30 6.06 13.83
CA ALA A 25 -1.14 6.63 13.18
C ALA A 25 -1.29 6.37 11.69
N ALA A 26 -1.40 7.44 10.90
CA ALA A 26 -1.45 7.30 9.45
C ALA A 26 -0.27 6.40 9.11
N HIS A 27 -0.55 5.25 8.48
CA HIS A 27 0.47 4.29 8.10
C HIS A 27 1.28 4.89 6.95
N ASP A 28 2.01 5.95 7.25
CA ASP A 28 2.67 6.81 6.30
C ASP A 28 3.75 6.03 5.60
N VAL A 29 3.97 6.36 4.34
CA VAL A 29 5.08 5.77 3.60
C VAL A 29 6.37 6.39 4.04
N ASP A 30 7.43 5.60 4.02
CA ASP A 30 8.78 6.09 4.28
C ASP A 30 9.34 6.91 3.08
N TRP A 31 8.68 8.03 2.80
CA TRP A 31 9.04 8.93 1.70
C TRP A 31 10.47 9.43 1.84
N LYS A 32 10.92 9.64 3.08
CA LYS A 32 12.24 10.19 3.44
C LYS A 32 13.37 9.29 2.98
N ASN A 33 13.21 7.98 3.10
CA ASN A 33 14.23 7.03 2.66
C ASN A 33 14.05 6.57 1.21
N GLY A 34 12.97 6.99 0.53
CA GLY A 34 12.74 6.72 -0.89
C GLY A 34 11.55 5.81 -1.21
N ALA A 35 10.76 5.40 -0.22
CA ALA A 35 9.54 4.63 -0.48
C ALA A 35 8.48 5.48 -1.16
N ARG A 36 7.56 4.81 -1.86
CA ARG A 36 6.45 5.41 -2.61
C ARG A 36 5.17 4.62 -2.36
N HIS A 37 4.02 5.27 -2.52
CA HIS A 37 2.75 4.57 -2.71
C HIS A 37 2.63 4.14 -4.17
N GLY A 38 2.38 2.86 -4.39
CA GLY A 38 2.02 2.31 -5.69
C GLY A 38 0.69 1.56 -5.64
N TRP A 39 0.15 1.26 -6.82
CA TRP A 39 -1.04 0.44 -6.99
C TRP A 39 -0.72 -0.76 -7.84
N VAL A 40 -1.17 -1.93 -7.42
CA VAL A 40 -0.99 -3.16 -8.19
C VAL A 40 -1.88 -3.10 -9.42
N SER A 41 -1.26 -3.03 -10.60
CA SER A 41 -1.92 -2.85 -11.89
C SER A 41 -1.94 -4.12 -12.75
N GLY A 42 -1.19 -5.16 -12.36
CA GLY A 42 -1.14 -6.44 -13.06
C GLY A 42 -0.34 -7.49 -12.30
N PHE A 43 -0.45 -8.73 -12.75
CA PHE A 43 0.35 -9.87 -12.30
C PHE A 43 1.09 -10.46 -13.49
N TYR A 44 2.29 -10.95 -13.25
CA TYR A 44 3.02 -11.78 -14.21
C TYR A 44 3.04 -13.20 -13.68
N ASP A 45 2.56 -14.13 -14.50
CA ASP A 45 2.41 -15.55 -14.18
C ASP A 45 2.91 -16.43 -15.34
N ALA A 46 2.87 -17.75 -15.16
CA ALA A 46 3.32 -18.70 -16.17
C ALA A 46 2.57 -18.63 -17.52
N SER A 47 1.37 -18.04 -17.53
CA SER A 47 0.56 -17.84 -18.75
C SER A 47 0.88 -16.51 -19.46
N THR A 48 1.64 -15.62 -18.83
CA THR A 48 2.02 -14.34 -19.43
C THR A 48 2.88 -14.57 -20.67
N PRO A 49 2.50 -14.02 -21.84
CA PRO A 49 3.31 -14.13 -23.05
C PRO A 49 4.73 -13.58 -22.84
N ARG A 50 5.74 -14.30 -23.34
CA ARG A 50 7.15 -13.88 -23.22
C ARG A 50 7.42 -12.47 -23.77
N SER A 51 6.68 -12.05 -24.80
CA SER A 51 6.77 -10.70 -25.39
C SER A 51 6.22 -9.59 -24.49
N GLU A 52 5.42 -9.93 -23.49
CA GLU A 52 4.83 -8.99 -22.53
C GLU A 52 5.62 -8.93 -21.22
N LEU A 53 6.61 -9.82 -21.04
CA LEU A 53 7.46 -9.80 -19.87
C LEU A 53 8.42 -8.59 -19.92
N PRO A 54 8.50 -7.82 -18.82
CA PRO A 54 9.44 -6.72 -18.72
C PRO A 54 10.87 -7.25 -18.61
N ARG A 55 11.87 -6.40 -18.87
CA ARG A 55 13.29 -6.81 -18.95
C ARG A 55 13.78 -7.58 -17.73
N CYS A 56 13.42 -7.14 -16.52
CA CYS A 56 13.78 -7.82 -15.27
C CYS A 56 13.17 -9.23 -15.11
N LEU A 57 12.17 -9.59 -15.91
CA LEU A 57 11.58 -10.93 -15.94
C LEU A 57 11.91 -11.71 -17.22
N ALA A 58 12.68 -11.14 -18.15
CA ALA A 58 12.93 -11.76 -19.46
C ALA A 58 13.63 -13.13 -19.36
N SER A 59 14.53 -13.29 -18.38
CA SER A 59 15.24 -14.55 -18.11
C SER A 59 14.47 -15.50 -17.19
N VAL A 60 13.38 -15.06 -16.55
CA VAL A 60 12.60 -15.86 -15.60
C VAL A 60 11.81 -16.92 -16.38
N THR A 61 11.89 -18.16 -15.94
CA THR A 61 11.21 -19.31 -16.55
C THR A 61 9.72 -19.34 -16.21
N ALA A 62 8.92 -20.10 -16.96
CA ALA A 62 7.51 -20.27 -16.65
C ALA A 62 7.28 -20.95 -15.29
N GLU A 63 8.20 -21.84 -14.88
CA GLU A 63 8.15 -22.50 -13.57
C GLU A 63 8.44 -21.50 -12.44
N GLU A 64 9.45 -20.64 -12.60
CA GLU A 64 9.69 -19.55 -11.64
C GLU A 64 8.51 -18.56 -11.59
N LEU A 65 7.90 -18.21 -12.73
CA LEU A 65 6.69 -17.39 -12.76
C LEU A 65 5.47 -18.06 -12.10
N ALA A 66 5.43 -19.40 -12.01
CA ALA A 66 4.38 -20.13 -11.31
C ALA A 66 4.62 -20.19 -9.80
N ASN A 67 5.88 -20.28 -9.38
CA ASN A 67 6.29 -20.43 -7.99
C ASN A 67 6.46 -19.09 -7.26
N HIS A 68 6.72 -18.02 -8.01
CA HIS A 68 6.90 -16.67 -7.49
C HIS A 68 5.74 -15.78 -7.95
N ARG A 69 5.46 -14.73 -7.16
CA ARG A 69 4.34 -13.82 -7.42
C ARG A 69 4.87 -12.46 -7.82
N PHE A 70 5.03 -12.25 -9.12
CA PHE A 70 5.47 -10.96 -9.66
C PHE A 70 4.28 -10.07 -9.98
N VAL A 71 4.41 -8.79 -9.66
CA VAL A 71 3.36 -7.78 -9.89
C VAL A 71 3.90 -6.60 -10.65
N ARG A 72 3.03 -6.04 -11.48
CA ARG A 72 3.18 -4.72 -12.06
C ARG A 72 2.58 -3.69 -11.10
N ILE A 73 3.31 -2.62 -10.84
CA ILE A 73 2.92 -1.57 -9.90
C ILE A 73 3.02 -0.21 -10.59
N ASP A 74 1.91 0.52 -10.61
CA ASP A 74 1.88 1.88 -11.11
C ASP A 74 2.05 2.84 -9.93
N TYR A 75 2.96 3.81 -10.02
CA TYR A 75 3.13 4.84 -8.98
C TYR A 75 3.33 6.22 -9.60
N ARG A 76 2.95 7.27 -8.87
CA ARG A 76 3.16 8.65 -9.33
C ARG A 76 4.49 9.18 -8.84
N HIS A 77 5.30 9.67 -9.78
CA HIS A 77 6.47 10.47 -9.48
C HIS A 77 6.32 11.86 -10.11
N SER A 78 6.20 12.89 -9.26
CA SER A 78 5.86 14.24 -9.70
C SER A 78 4.54 14.25 -10.52
N ARG A 79 4.61 14.54 -11.83
CA ARG A 79 3.44 14.54 -12.74
C ARG A 79 3.39 13.34 -13.68
N ARG A 80 4.30 12.37 -13.53
CA ARG A 80 4.39 11.20 -14.41
C ARG A 80 3.91 9.95 -13.69
N MET A 81 3.23 9.09 -14.44
CA MET A 81 2.99 7.71 -14.01
C MET A 81 4.25 6.91 -14.34
N MET A 82 4.75 6.21 -13.34
CA MET A 82 5.88 5.29 -13.43
C MET A 82 5.34 3.87 -13.27
N VAL A 83 5.99 2.91 -13.92
CA VAL A 83 5.64 1.49 -13.84
C VAL A 83 6.84 0.76 -13.28
N GLU A 84 6.59 -0.06 -12.28
CA GLU A 84 7.57 -0.86 -11.58
C GLU A 84 7.16 -2.32 -11.56
N VAL A 85 8.14 -3.18 -11.38
CA VAL A 85 7.94 -4.63 -11.26
C VAL A 85 8.53 -5.07 -9.94
N GLY A 86 7.76 -5.78 -9.14
CA GLY A 86 8.20 -6.30 -7.85
C GLY A 86 7.77 -7.73 -7.64
N GLU A 87 8.48 -8.41 -6.76
CA GLU A 87 8.06 -9.71 -6.24
C GLU A 87 7.30 -9.52 -4.92
N LEU A 88 6.15 -10.17 -4.79
CA LEU A 88 5.39 -10.20 -3.56
C LEU A 88 6.05 -11.16 -2.56
N PRO A 89 6.32 -10.72 -1.32
CA PRO A 89 6.89 -11.59 -0.31
C PRO A 89 5.85 -12.61 0.18
N GLY A 90 6.13 -13.89 -0.06
CA GLY A 90 5.34 -15.03 0.43
C GLY A 90 3.84 -14.94 0.07
N ASP A 91 2.99 -15.30 1.03
CA ASP A 91 1.53 -15.35 0.85
C ASP A 91 0.85 -13.99 1.10
N MET A 92 1.55 -12.87 0.91
CA MET A 92 0.99 -11.54 1.11
C MET A 92 -0.33 -11.39 0.31
N PRO A 93 -1.48 -11.14 0.97
CA PRO A 93 -2.76 -11.07 0.29
C PRO A 93 -2.85 -9.76 -0.48
N VAL A 94 -2.64 -9.83 -1.80
CA VAL A 94 -2.61 -8.68 -2.70
C VAL A 94 -3.52 -8.95 -3.89
N LYS A 95 -4.30 -7.94 -4.26
CA LYS A 95 -5.22 -7.93 -5.39
C LYS A 95 -4.94 -6.75 -6.32
N LEU A 96 -5.51 -6.78 -7.51
CA LEU A 96 -5.52 -5.63 -8.41
C LEU A 96 -6.15 -4.42 -7.72
N GLY A 97 -5.51 -3.26 -7.86
CA GLY A 97 -5.94 -2.00 -7.24
C GLY A 97 -5.51 -1.82 -5.79
N ASP A 98 -4.96 -2.85 -5.14
CA ASP A 98 -4.43 -2.69 -3.78
C ASP A 98 -3.27 -1.69 -3.79
N ARG A 99 -3.28 -0.83 -2.76
CA ARG A 99 -2.22 0.14 -2.54
C ARG A 99 -1.08 -0.54 -1.77
N VAL A 100 0.15 -0.32 -2.18
CA VAL A 100 1.35 -0.91 -1.57
C VAL A 100 2.39 0.16 -1.26
N GLU A 101 3.21 -0.12 -0.24
CA GLU A 101 4.46 0.60 -0.02
C GLU A 101 5.56 -0.06 -0.86
N LEU A 102 6.14 0.75 -1.74
CA LEU A 102 7.07 0.35 -2.78
C LEU A 102 8.42 1.03 -2.60
N TRP A 103 9.49 0.28 -2.81
CA TRP A 103 10.85 0.78 -2.97
C TRP A 103 11.28 0.60 -4.43
N PRO A 104 11.20 1.66 -5.26
CA PRO A 104 11.47 1.56 -6.69
C PRO A 104 12.91 1.10 -7.00
N GLN A 105 13.06 0.32 -8.07
CA GLN A 105 14.32 -0.18 -8.62
C GLN A 105 14.24 -0.24 -10.15
N ASP A 106 15.38 -0.20 -10.83
CA ASP A 106 15.39 -0.18 -12.29
C ASP A 106 15.24 -1.58 -12.91
N CYS A 107 14.02 -1.89 -13.39
CA CYS A 107 13.72 -3.14 -14.08
C CYS A 107 14.47 -3.29 -15.42
N ASP A 108 14.84 -2.19 -16.09
CA ASP A 108 15.65 -2.26 -17.33
C ASP A 108 17.09 -2.70 -17.05
N GLN A 109 17.55 -2.52 -15.81
CA GLN A 109 18.80 -3.06 -15.29
C GLN A 109 18.65 -4.45 -14.64
N GLY A 110 17.49 -5.08 -14.78
CA GLY A 110 17.23 -6.39 -14.19
C GLY A 110 16.94 -6.38 -12.69
N LYS A 111 16.66 -5.22 -12.09
CA LYS A 111 16.37 -5.11 -10.66
C LYS A 111 14.86 -5.07 -10.40
N LEU A 112 14.42 -5.84 -9.42
CA LEU A 112 13.03 -5.83 -8.96
C LEU A 112 12.86 -4.81 -7.85
N SER A 113 11.76 -4.07 -7.92
CA SER A 113 11.31 -3.21 -6.84
C SER A 113 10.87 -4.04 -5.63
N ARG A 114 11.13 -3.53 -4.42
CA ARG A 114 10.76 -4.21 -3.18
C ARG A 114 9.42 -3.71 -2.66
N ILE A 115 8.54 -4.64 -2.29
CA ILE A 115 7.24 -4.35 -1.68
C ILE A 115 7.32 -4.70 -0.20
N SER A 116 7.16 -3.71 0.68
CA SER A 116 7.26 -3.94 2.13
C SER A 116 5.92 -4.32 2.75
N ARG A 117 4.80 -3.76 2.25
CA ARG A 117 3.46 -4.00 2.81
C ARG A 117 2.35 -3.55 1.89
N VAL A 118 1.19 -4.15 2.09
CA VAL A 118 -0.10 -3.62 1.64
C VAL A 118 -0.51 -2.49 2.56
N MET A 119 -1.05 -1.43 1.97
CA MET A 119 -1.53 -0.28 2.70
C MET A 119 -3.04 -0.35 2.91
N PRO A 120 -3.53 0.16 4.04
CA PRO A 120 -4.96 0.33 4.22
C PRO A 120 -5.52 1.28 3.13
N PRO A 121 -6.83 1.20 2.83
CA PRO A 121 -7.47 2.16 1.95
C PRO A 121 -7.27 3.59 2.47
N PRO A 122 -7.29 4.62 1.60
CA PRO A 122 -7.27 6.00 2.05
C PRO A 122 -8.44 6.26 3.01
N ALA A 123 -8.18 7.01 4.07
CA ALA A 123 -9.25 7.45 4.98
C ALA A 123 -10.26 8.29 4.19
N ALA A 124 -11.54 8.02 4.40
CA ALA A 124 -12.65 8.73 3.79
C ALA A 124 -12.81 10.15 4.34
#